data_AF-A0A6N2B0C6-F1
#
_entry.id   AF-A0A6N2B0C6-F1
#
_cell.length_a   1.000
_cell.length_b   1.000
_cell.length_c   1.000
_cell.angle_alpha   90.00
_cell.angle_beta   90.00
_cell.angle_gamma   90.00
#
_symmetry.space_group_name_H-M   'P 1'
#
loop_
_entity.id
_entity.type
_entity.pdbx_description
1 polymer ?
#
loop_
_entity_poly.entity_id
_entity_poly.type
_entity_poly.pdbx_seq_one_letter_code
_entity_poly.pdbx_strand_id
1 'polypeptide(L)'
;MSPSGIDFVLQVINYVVEKLVLYKPLDSVNSDGTFSPGLHGATGVDDSSRIGPKPSQKHKPSIEILCNNQVLSPEMILATVRAYIWKKPEYLVLNYRLLPSK
;
A
#
# COMPACT_ATOMS: atom_id res chain seq x y z
N MET A 1 -15.27 -13.59 -2.36
CA MET A 1 -15.43 -14.80 -1.55
C MET A 1 -14.13 -15.59 -1.65
N SER A 2 -13.29 -15.62 -0.62
CA SER A 2 -12.05 -16.42 -0.66
C SER A 2 -12.38 -17.91 -0.48
N PRO A 3 -11.69 -18.82 -1.19
CA PRO A 3 -12.06 -20.24 -1.29
C PRO A 3 -11.61 -21.12 -0.12
N SER A 4 -11.29 -20.54 1.04
CA SER A 4 -10.90 -21.29 2.24
C SER A 4 -11.46 -20.58 3.46
N GLY A 5 -12.26 -21.29 4.26
CA GLY A 5 -13.11 -20.75 5.34
C GLY A 5 -12.40 -20.18 6.57
N ILE A 6 -11.21 -19.60 6.42
CA ILE A 6 -10.46 -18.95 7.47
C ILE A 6 -9.83 -17.68 6.89
N ASP A 7 -10.33 -16.53 7.33
CA ASP A 7 -9.76 -15.23 6.98
C ASP A 7 -8.69 -14.82 8.01
N PHE A 8 -7.49 -14.48 7.54
CA PHE A 8 -6.36 -14.06 8.38
C PHE A 8 -6.16 -12.55 8.35
N VAL A 9 -5.59 -11.98 9.42
CA VAL A 9 -5.16 -10.58 9.46
C VAL A 9 -4.13 -10.29 8.36
N LEU A 10 -3.24 -11.22 8.01
CA LEU A 10 -2.32 -11.08 6.88
C LEU A 10 -3.03 -10.80 5.55
N GLN A 11 -4.17 -11.44 5.30
CA GLN A 11 -4.96 -11.21 4.11
C GLN A 11 -5.56 -9.80 4.09
N VAL A 12 -5.99 -9.30 5.26
CA VAL A 12 -6.43 -7.91 5.43
C VAL A 12 -5.28 -6.94 5.17
N ILE A 13 -4.08 -7.22 5.71
CA ILE A 13 -2.87 -6.41 5.45
C ILE A 13 -2.61 -6.32 3.95
N ASN A 14 -2.56 -7.46 3.25
CA ASN A 14 -2.33 -7.49 1.81
C ASN A 14 -3.40 -6.72 1.05
N TYR A 15 -4.68 -6.89 1.43
CA TYR A 15 -5.78 -6.12 0.84
C TYR A 15 -5.58 -4.61 1.03
N VAL A 16 -5.24 -4.14 2.23
CA VAL A 16 -5.02 -2.71 2.50
C VAL A 16 -3.84 -2.19 1.67
N VAL A 17 -2.72 -2.91 1.62
CA VAL A 17 -1.55 -2.52 0.81
C VAL A 17 -1.94 -2.42 -0.67
N GLU A 18 -2.53 -3.47 -1.23
CA GLU A 18 -2.78 -3.58 -2.67
C GLU A 18 -3.95 -2.71 -3.14
N LYS A 19 -5.00 -2.59 -2.33
CA LYS A 19 -6.28 -1.96 -2.73
C LYS A 19 -6.52 -0.59 -2.12
N LEU A 20 -5.82 -0.19 -1.06
CA LEU A 20 -6.08 1.11 -0.40
C LEU A 20 -4.85 2.00 -0.41
N VAL A 21 -3.65 1.45 -0.23
CA VAL A 21 -2.41 2.25 -0.24
C VAL A 21 -1.87 2.39 -1.66
N LEU A 22 -1.85 1.30 -2.43
CA LEU A 22 -1.35 1.32 -3.81
C LEU A 22 -2.39 1.80 -4.82
N TYR A 23 -3.68 1.68 -4.51
CA TYR A 23 -4.79 2.12 -5.37
C TYR A 23 -5.15 3.61 -5.22
N LYS A 24 -4.32 4.43 -4.55
CA LYS A 24 -4.46 5.89 -4.73
C LYS A 24 -4.45 6.15 -6.24
N PRO A 25 -5.57 6.64 -6.83
CA PRO A 25 -5.64 6.83 -8.26
C PRO A 25 -4.53 7.77 -8.68
N LEU A 26 -4.22 7.76 -9.96
CA LEU A 26 -3.33 8.69 -10.65
C LEU A 26 -3.65 10.19 -10.45
N ASP A 27 -4.42 10.60 -9.44
CA ASP A 27 -4.54 11.97 -8.93
C ASP A 27 -3.33 12.37 -8.07
N SER A 28 -2.15 12.04 -8.56
CA SER A 28 -1.03 12.98 -8.55
C SER A 28 -0.91 13.44 -10.00
N VAL A 29 -1.94 14.13 -10.50
CA VAL A 29 -1.70 15.13 -11.52
C VAL A 29 -0.71 16.09 -10.89
N ASN A 30 0.54 15.95 -11.27
CA ASN A 30 1.56 16.94 -10.96
C ASN A 30 1.18 18.15 -11.81
N SER A 31 0.20 18.92 -11.33
CA SER A 31 -0.04 20.28 -11.78
C SER A 31 1.08 21.13 -11.21
N ASP A 32 2.24 21.09 -11.85
CA ASP A 32 2.96 22.30 -12.23
C ASP A 32 4.15 21.93 -13.13
N GLY A 33 4.27 22.63 -14.25
CA GLY A 33 5.30 22.34 -15.26
C GLY A 33 4.96 22.89 -16.63
N THR A 34 4.59 24.16 -16.68
CA THR A 34 4.63 25.03 -17.87
C THR A 34 5.87 24.74 -18.72
N PHE A 35 5.70 24.12 -19.90
CA PHE A 35 6.73 24.12 -20.95
C PHE A 35 6.10 24.11 -22.35
N SER A 36 5.81 25.31 -22.86
CA SER A 36 6.24 25.67 -24.23
C SER A 36 7.55 26.43 -24.05
N PRO A 37 8.60 26.32 -24.92
CA PRO A 37 8.48 26.34 -26.38
C PRO A 37 9.52 25.48 -27.17
N GLY A 38 9.29 25.31 -28.47
CA GLY A 38 10.35 25.39 -29.48
C GLY A 38 11.23 24.15 -29.74
N LEU A 39 11.00 23.51 -30.88
CA LEU A 39 11.85 22.53 -31.53
C LEU A 39 13.03 23.21 -32.27
N HIS A 40 14.26 22.92 -31.85
CA HIS A 40 15.54 22.96 -32.61
C HIS A 40 16.63 22.60 -31.58
N GLY A 41 17.51 21.61 -31.71
CA GLY A 41 18.23 21.11 -32.87
C GLY A 41 19.73 21.13 -32.50
N ALA A 42 20.41 19.98 -32.64
CA ALA A 42 21.87 19.77 -32.72
C ALA A 42 22.68 19.28 -31.48
N THR A 43 23.27 18.10 -31.71
CA THR A 43 24.64 17.61 -31.41
C THR A 43 25.09 17.34 -29.96
N GLY A 44 25.42 16.05 -29.73
CA GLY A 44 26.74 15.69 -29.22
C GLY A 44 26.80 14.75 -28.01
N VAL A 45 27.56 13.67 -28.20
CA VAL A 45 28.30 12.88 -27.19
C VAL A 45 27.62 11.62 -26.62
N ASP A 46 28.29 10.50 -26.92
CA ASP A 46 28.18 9.14 -26.37
C ASP A 46 28.32 9.12 -24.83
N ASP A 47 27.35 8.55 -24.13
CA ASP A 47 27.58 7.98 -22.80
C ASP A 47 26.59 6.83 -22.53
N SER A 48 27.16 5.64 -22.52
CA SER A 48 27.00 4.64 -21.46
C SER A 48 25.60 4.12 -21.10
N SER A 49 25.44 2.83 -21.44
CA SER A 49 24.92 1.82 -20.50
C SER A 49 23.48 1.97 -20.00
N ARG A 50 22.60 1.20 -20.66
CA ARG A 50 21.56 0.35 -20.03
C ARG A 50 21.46 0.45 -18.50
N ILE A 51 20.59 1.30 -17.98
CA ILE A 51 19.76 1.02 -16.79
C ILE A 51 18.53 1.91 -16.95
N GLY A 52 17.44 1.36 -17.51
CA GLY A 52 16.12 1.94 -17.31
C GLY A 52 15.88 2.10 -15.80
N PRO A 53 15.09 3.08 -15.36
CA PRO A 53 14.89 3.36 -13.94
C PRO A 53 14.55 2.06 -13.22
N LYS A 54 15.39 1.67 -12.26
CA LYS A 54 15.21 0.49 -11.41
C LYS A 54 13.73 0.39 -11.04
N PRO A 55 13.11 -0.80 -11.09
CA PRO A 55 11.70 -0.97 -10.76
C PRO A 55 11.52 -0.36 -9.38
N SER A 56 10.73 0.70 -9.34
CA SER A 56 10.51 1.56 -8.19
C SER A 56 10.72 0.78 -6.90
N GLN A 57 11.83 1.03 -6.19
CA GLN A 57 11.98 0.61 -4.79
C GLN A 57 11.01 1.48 -3.97
N LYS A 58 9.72 1.43 -4.32
CA LYS A 58 8.61 1.96 -3.56
C LYS A 58 8.60 1.09 -2.33
N HIS A 59 9.24 1.61 -1.28
CA HIS A 59 9.18 1.09 0.08
C HIS A 59 7.80 0.47 0.29
N LYS A 60 7.77 -0.86 0.45
CA LYS A 60 6.50 -1.55 0.70
C LYS A 60 6.00 -0.94 2.01
N PRO A 61 4.90 -0.17 1.99
CA PRO A 61 4.47 0.57 3.15
C PRO A 61 4.24 -0.45 4.26
N SER A 62 4.90 -0.25 5.39
CA SER A 62 4.70 -1.11 6.54
C SER A 62 3.33 -0.76 7.13
N ILE A 63 2.43 -1.73 7.23
CA ILE A 63 1.06 -1.51 7.71
C ILE A 63 0.82 -2.37 8.93
N GLU A 64 0.17 -1.79 9.93
CA GLU A 64 -0.36 -2.54 11.07
C GLU A 64 -1.88 -2.46 11.08
N ILE A 65 -2.50 -3.57 11.47
CA ILE A 65 -3.94 -3.67 11.69
C ILE A 65 -4.19 -3.64 13.19
N LEU A 66 -5.20 -2.86 13.59
CA LEU A 66 -5.60 -2.69 14.98
C LEU A 66 -7.08 -3.00 15.16
N CYS A 67 -7.41 -3.58 16.31
CA CYS A 67 -8.80 -3.70 16.79
C CYS A 67 -8.84 -3.24 18.25
N ASN A 68 -9.78 -2.36 18.62
CA ASN A 68 -9.84 -1.76 19.96
C ASN A 68 -8.46 -1.21 20.42
N ASN A 69 -7.76 -0.48 19.55
CA ASN A 69 -6.43 0.10 19.77
C ASN A 69 -5.29 -0.91 20.03
N GLN A 70 -5.54 -2.22 19.90
CA GLN A 70 -4.51 -3.26 20.02
C GLN A 70 -4.01 -3.68 18.65
N VAL A 71 -2.69 -3.75 18.48
CA VAL A 71 -2.04 -4.25 17.25
C VAL A 71 -2.24 -5.76 17.14
N LEU A 72 -2.68 -6.21 15.97
CA LEU A 72 -2.96 -7.62 15.69
C LEU A 72 -1.77 -8.29 15.00
N SER A 73 -1.48 -9.53 15.38
CA SER A 73 -0.50 -10.38 14.68
C SER A 73 -1.03 -10.77 13.29
N PRO A 74 -0.20 -10.75 12.22
CA PRO A 74 -0.60 -11.19 10.87
C PRO A 74 -1.14 -12.62 10.81
N GLU A 75 -0.66 -13.50 11.70
CA GLU A 75 -1.07 -14.92 11.77
C GLU A 75 -2.42 -15.11 12.48
N MET A 76 -2.98 -14.06 13.08
CA MET A 76 -4.25 -14.14 13.77
C MET A 76 -5.40 -14.27 12.78
N ILE A 77 -6.37 -15.15 13.09
CA ILE A 77 -7.59 -15.31 12.31
C ILE A 77 -8.65 -14.28 12.74
N LEU A 78 -9.45 -13.78 11.80
CA LEU A 78 -10.49 -12.77 12.07
C LEU A 78 -11.56 -13.28 13.04
N ALA A 79 -11.83 -14.59 13.05
CA ALA A 79 -12.74 -15.20 14.02
C ALA A 79 -12.26 -15.02 15.47
N THR A 80 -10.96 -15.20 15.72
CA THR A 80 -10.34 -14.98 17.05
C THR A 80 -10.39 -13.51 17.42
N VAL A 81 -10.11 -12.61 16.48
CA VAL A 81 -10.23 -11.16 16.72
C VAL A 81 -11.66 -10.80 17.13
N ARG A 82 -12.66 -11.33 16.41
CA ARG A 82 -14.07 -11.10 16.73
C ARG A 82 -14.44 -11.63 18.12
N ALA A 83 -14.06 -12.87 18.44
CA ALA A 83 -14.43 -13.54 19.68
C ALA A 83 -13.72 -12.98 20.93
N TYR A 84 -12.44 -12.61 20.80
CA TYR A 84 -11.59 -12.32 21.97
C TYR A 84 -11.12 -10.88 22.08
N ILE A 85 -11.16 -10.09 21.01
CA ILE A 85 -10.66 -8.70 21.01
C ILE A 85 -11.82 -7.73 20.86
N TRP A 86 -12.63 -7.88 19.81
CA TRP A 86 -13.77 -7.00 19.55
C TRP A 86 -14.85 -7.16 20.60
N LYS A 87 -15.28 -8.40 20.87
CA LYS A 87 -16.28 -8.77 21.90
C LYS A 87 -17.59 -7.99 21.85
N LYS A 88 -17.95 -7.43 20.71
CA LYS A 88 -19.22 -6.72 20.52
C LYS A 88 -20.08 -7.42 19.45
N PRO A 89 -21.42 -7.31 19.55
CA PRO A 89 -22.33 -7.95 18.61
C PRO A 89 -22.34 -7.26 17.23
N GLU A 90 -21.85 -6.03 17.13
CA GLU A 90 -21.76 -5.33 15.84
C GLU A 90 -20.69 -5.93 14.93
N TYR A 91 -20.67 -5.45 13.68
CA TYR A 91 -19.64 -5.80 12.71
C TYR A 91 -18.23 -5.53 13.26
N LEU A 92 -17.31 -6.44 12.97
CA LEU A 92 -15.90 -6.29 13.36
C LEU A 92 -15.30 -5.07 12.65
N VAL A 93 -14.88 -4.08 13.44
CA VAL A 93 -14.18 -2.89 12.93
C VAL A 93 -12.68 -3.05 13.13
N LEU A 94 -11.93 -2.93 12.04
CA LEU A 94 -10.47 -2.91 12.02
C LEU A 94 -9.99 -1.53 11.59
N ASN A 95 -9.02 -1.00 12.33
CA ASN A 95 -8.31 0.22 11.97
C ASN A 95 -6.95 -0.19 11.37
N TYR A 96 -6.40 0.65 10.48
CA TYR A 96 -5.05 0.44 9.96
C TYR A 96 -4.21 1.70 10.17
N ARG A 97 -2.90 1.53 10.32
CA ARG A 97 -1.94 2.64 10.31
C ARG A 97 -0.76 2.33 9.41
N LEU A 98 -0.27 3.36 8.74
CA LEU A 98 0.97 3.31 7.98
C LEU A 98 2.14 3.57 8.93
N LEU A 99 3.11 2.70 8.91
CA LEU A 99 4.40 2.91 9.55
C LEU A 99 5.36 3.56 8.56
N PRO A 100 6.11 4.58 8.99
CA PRO A 100 7.15 5.16 8.17
C PRO A 100 8.22 4.11 7.87
N SER A 101 8.73 4.08 6.63
CA SER A 101 9.93 3.30 6.33
C SER A 101 11.09 3.91 7.12
N LYS A 102 11.77 3.08 7.92
CA LYS A 102 13.06 3.45 8.51
C LYS A 102 14.14 3.51 7.44
#